data_AF-A0A9P5LH30-F1
#
_entry.id   AF-A0A9P5LH30-F1
#
_cell.length_a   1.000
_cell.length_b   1.000
_cell.length_c   1.000
_cell.angle_alpha   90.00
_cell.angle_beta   90.00
_cell.angle_gamma   90.00
#
_symmetry.space_group_name_H-M   'P 1'
#
loop_
_entity.id
_entity.type
_entity.pdbx_description
1 polymer ?
#
loop_
_entity_poly.entity_id
_entity_poly.type
_entity_poly.pdbx_seq_one_letter_code
_entity_poly.pdbx_strand_id
1 'polypeptide(L)'
;MLDIKPQNILVETPAIDEMFEHAPSEVFRPRRLPLDPPNDFYMEAVQVFSAEEDLACTPNVSVRLADFGTASWLHRHLTDWIQPQMLRAPEVILGADWDYKADIWNVGLIIWEFMEGKVLFDGTWKPKDSYTPEAHLAQMTAVLGNMPKQLLDRSTNRDKYFKSDGMATLVTRPELMATLTDHIVNP
;
A
#
# COMPACT_ATOMS: atom_id res chain seq x y z
N MET A 1 3.47 9.64 10.15
CA MET A 1 2.94 8.90 9.00
C MET A 1 3.55 9.45 7.75
N LEU A 2 4.23 8.62 7.00
CA LEU A 2 4.67 8.91 5.65
C LEU A 2 3.69 8.27 4.67
N ASP A 3 3.55 8.85 3.48
CA ASP A 3 2.72 8.25 2.44
C ASP A 3 3.54 7.25 1.63
N ILE A 4 3.87 6.13 2.27
CA ILE A 4 4.67 5.07 1.67
C ILE A 4 3.75 4.22 0.79
N LYS A 5 3.80 4.50 -0.50
CA LYS A 5 3.13 3.77 -1.57
C LYS A 5 4.08 3.62 -2.76
N PRO A 6 3.91 2.64 -3.66
CA PRO A 6 4.80 2.44 -4.79
C PRO A 6 5.02 3.70 -5.64
N GLN A 7 4.00 4.54 -5.79
CA GLN A 7 4.09 5.79 -6.56
C GLN A 7 5.01 6.85 -5.93
N ASN A 8 5.33 6.71 -4.64
CA ASN A 8 6.15 7.64 -3.86
C ASN A 8 7.58 7.12 -3.66
N ILE A 9 7.96 6.04 -4.34
CA ILE A 9 9.32 5.48 -4.33
C ILE A 9 9.98 5.79 -5.67
N LEU A 10 11.04 6.58 -5.63
CA LEU A 10 11.87 6.87 -6.79
C LEU A 10 13.05 5.89 -6.82
N VAL A 11 13.23 5.25 -7.98
CA VAL A 11 14.37 4.37 -8.27
C VAL A 11 15.26 5.08 -9.28
N GLU A 12 16.55 5.17 -8.97
CA GLU A 12 17.59 5.81 -9.75
C GLU A 12 18.63 4.74 -10.12
N THR A 13 18.88 4.58 -11.42
CA THR A 13 19.86 3.65 -12.00
C THR A 13 20.71 4.38 -13.03
N PRO A 14 21.93 3.90 -13.34
CA PRO A 14 22.75 4.50 -14.39
C PRO A 14 22.06 4.59 -15.76
N ALA A 15 21.21 3.62 -16.13
CA ALA A 15 20.48 3.69 -17.40
C ALA A 15 19.31 4.68 -17.36
N ILE A 16 18.67 4.89 -16.20
CA ILE A 16 17.70 5.97 -16.03
C ILE A 16 18.42 7.32 -16.22
N ASP A 17 19.60 7.49 -15.64
CA ASP A 17 20.41 8.71 -15.82
C ASP A 17 20.79 8.90 -17.30
N GLU A 18 21.29 7.86 -17.97
CA GLU A 18 21.62 7.90 -19.40
C GLU A 18 20.38 8.22 -20.26
N MET A 19 19.22 7.64 -19.93
CA MET A 19 17.94 7.96 -20.56
C MET A 19 17.61 9.45 -20.40
N PHE A 20 17.75 10.04 -19.21
CA PHE A 20 17.49 11.46 -18.99
C PHE A 20 18.47 12.36 -19.75
N GLU A 21 19.74 11.98 -19.86
CA GLU A 21 20.75 12.72 -20.61
C GLU A 21 20.48 12.74 -22.13
N HIS A 22 19.98 11.63 -22.68
CA HIS A 22 19.80 11.45 -24.12
C HIS A 22 18.35 11.62 -24.61
N ALA A 23 17.37 11.64 -23.70
CA ALA A 23 15.98 11.83 -24.05
C ALA A 23 15.71 13.26 -24.52
N PRO A 24 15.10 13.46 -25.70
CA PRO A 24 14.72 14.78 -26.15
C PRO A 24 13.66 15.38 -25.21
N SER A 25 13.71 16.69 -25.01
CA SER A 25 12.82 17.43 -24.07
C SER A 25 11.33 17.17 -24.29
N GLU A 26 10.96 16.82 -25.52
CA GLU A 26 9.64 16.44 -25.99
C GLU A 26 9.06 15.24 -25.22
N VAL A 27 9.91 14.31 -24.75
CA VAL A 27 9.50 13.12 -23.99
C VAL A 27 8.91 13.50 -22.63
N PHE A 28 9.39 14.60 -22.04
CA PHE A 28 8.95 15.09 -20.73
C PHE A 28 7.84 16.14 -20.82
N ARG A 29 7.35 16.46 -22.02
CA ARG A 29 6.23 17.40 -22.16
C ARG A 29 4.96 16.79 -21.56
N PRO A 30 4.18 17.56 -20.78
CA PRO A 30 2.90 17.12 -20.28
C PRO A 30 2.02 16.63 -21.43
N ARG A 31 1.49 15.40 -21.34
CA ARG A 31 0.63 14.82 -22.38
C ARG A 31 -0.78 15.39 -22.37
N ARG A 32 -1.17 16.04 -21.27
CA ARG A 32 -2.46 16.69 -21.10
C ARG A 32 -2.30 18.19 -21.05
N LEU A 33 -3.35 18.89 -21.47
CA LEU A 33 -3.47 20.32 -21.26
C LEU A 33 -3.48 20.62 -19.75
N PRO A 34 -2.94 21.77 -19.32
CA PRO A 34 -3.09 22.24 -17.95
C PRO A 34 -4.57 22.20 -17.54
N LEU A 35 -4.83 21.86 -16.27
CA LEU A 35 -6.18 21.94 -15.73
C LEU A 35 -6.64 23.41 -15.71
N ASP A 36 -7.95 23.63 -15.74
CA ASP A 36 -8.50 24.97 -15.56
C ASP A 36 -8.23 25.47 -14.12
N PRO A 37 -8.05 26.79 -13.91
CA PRO A 37 -7.93 27.38 -12.59
C PRO A 37 -9.08 26.96 -11.66
N PRO A 38 -8.80 26.67 -10.37
CA PRO A 38 -7.57 26.95 -9.64
C PRO A 38 -6.52 25.81 -9.67
N ASN A 39 -6.73 24.78 -10.50
CA ASN A 39 -5.89 23.58 -10.50
C ASN A 39 -4.79 23.61 -11.58
N ASP A 40 -4.59 24.76 -12.23
CA ASP A 40 -3.63 25.00 -13.32
C ASP A 40 -2.16 24.84 -12.89
N PHE A 41 -1.90 24.83 -11.58
CA PHE A 41 -0.58 24.54 -11.00
C PHE A 41 -0.26 23.04 -10.90
N TYR A 42 -1.25 22.16 -11.11
CA TYR A 42 -1.06 20.72 -10.97
C TYR A 42 -0.49 20.13 -12.26
N MET A 43 0.76 19.64 -12.20
CA MET A 43 1.34 18.84 -13.28
C MET A 43 1.14 17.35 -12.98
N GLU A 44 0.62 16.61 -13.95
CA GLU A 44 0.53 15.15 -13.88
C GLU A 44 1.94 14.56 -13.81
N ALA A 45 2.18 13.67 -12.85
CA ALA A 45 3.42 12.91 -12.79
C ALA A 45 3.46 11.94 -13.98
N VAL A 46 4.35 12.19 -14.95
CA VAL A 46 4.58 11.26 -16.06
C VAL A 46 5.62 10.24 -15.62
N GLN A 47 5.19 8.99 -15.44
CA GLN A 47 6.14 7.90 -15.25
C GLN A 47 6.88 7.65 -16.56
N VAL A 48 8.21 7.75 -16.50
CA VAL A 48 9.11 7.44 -17.61
C VAL A 48 9.88 6.18 -17.21
N PHE A 49 9.88 5.19 -18.09
CA PHE A 49 10.55 3.92 -17.87
C PHE A 49 11.70 3.79 -18.88
N SER A 50 12.90 3.51 -18.39
CA SER A 50 13.96 2.93 -19.23
C SER A 50 13.57 1.47 -19.54
N ALA A 51 13.74 1.02 -20.77
CA ALA A 51 13.33 -0.33 -21.18
C ALA A 51 14.13 -1.41 -20.43
N GLU A 52 13.42 -2.48 -20.01
CA GLU A 52 13.96 -3.80 -19.63
C GLU A 52 15.23 -3.83 -18.76
N GLU A 53 15.35 -2.97 -17.76
CA GLU A 53 16.35 -3.20 -16.70
C GLU A 53 15.80 -4.20 -15.68
N ASP A 54 16.47 -5.35 -15.57
CA ASP A 54 16.34 -6.20 -14.40
C ASP A 54 17.04 -5.52 -13.23
N LEU A 55 16.26 -4.85 -12.38
CA LEU A 55 16.73 -4.19 -11.16
C LEU A 55 17.50 -5.15 -10.24
N ALA A 56 17.22 -6.46 -10.28
CA ALA A 56 17.96 -7.44 -9.49
C ALA A 56 19.40 -7.63 -9.98
N CYS A 57 19.66 -7.35 -11.26
CA CYS A 57 20.98 -7.48 -11.89
C CYS A 57 21.68 -6.13 -12.11
N THR A 58 21.06 -5.02 -11.74
CA THR A 58 21.59 -3.67 -11.98
C THR A 58 22.55 -3.26 -10.86
N PRO A 59 23.84 -2.98 -11.15
CA PRO A 59 24.76 -2.47 -10.14
C PRO A 59 24.42 -1.01 -9.82
N ASN A 60 24.48 -0.65 -8.52
CA ASN A 60 24.26 0.72 -8.02
C ASN A 60 22.83 1.27 -8.20
N VAL A 61 21.85 0.58 -7.61
CA VAL A 61 20.48 1.12 -7.49
C VAL A 61 20.41 2.07 -6.29
N SER A 62 19.91 3.29 -6.53
CA SER A 62 19.60 4.29 -5.51
C SER A 62 18.08 4.37 -5.34
N VAL A 63 17.60 4.30 -4.10
CA VAL A 63 16.17 4.34 -3.78
C VAL A 63 15.89 5.54 -2.86
N ARG A 64 14.92 6.37 -3.23
CA ARG A 64 14.54 7.58 -2.50
C ARG A 64 13.03 7.64 -2.27
N LEU A 65 12.63 8.14 -1.11
CA LEU A 65 11.23 8.48 -0.86
C LEU A 65 10.93 9.87 -1.42
N ALA A 66 9.78 10.00 -2.07
CA ALA A 66 9.24 11.23 -2.62
C ALA A 66 7.83 11.50 -2.04
N ASP A 67 7.29 12.66 -2.37
CA ASP A 67 5.91 13.08 -2.02
C ASP A 67 5.59 12.99 -0.51
N PHE A 68 6.01 14.03 0.21
CA PHE A 68 5.72 14.23 1.63
C PHE A 68 4.47 15.11 1.86
N GLY A 69 3.65 15.37 0.83
CA GLY A 69 2.53 16.32 0.90
C GLY A 69 1.45 15.93 1.93
N THR A 70 1.35 14.64 2.24
CA THR A 70 0.41 14.05 3.21
C THR A 70 1.11 13.55 4.48
N ALA A 71 2.41 13.84 4.63
CA ALA A 71 3.17 13.41 5.79
C ALA A 71 2.69 14.10 7.07
N SER A 72 2.61 13.34 8.16
CA SER A 72 2.09 13.80 9.45
C SER A 72 3.07 13.50 10.58
N TRP A 73 3.20 14.47 11.49
CA TRP A 73 4.04 14.39 12.68
C TRP A 73 3.53 13.33 13.66
N LEU A 74 4.45 12.68 14.38
CA LEU A 74 4.12 11.64 15.36
C LEU A 74 3.18 12.13 16.47
N HIS A 75 3.33 13.39 16.91
CA HIS A 75 2.55 13.97 18.01
C HIS A 75 1.42 14.90 17.55
N ARG A 76 1.20 15.01 16.24
CA ARG A 76 0.13 15.81 15.63
C ARG A 76 -0.36 15.11 14.38
N HIS A 77 -1.26 14.15 14.58
CA HIS A 77 -1.98 13.48 13.51
C HIS A 77 -2.87 14.50 12.78
N LEU A 78 -2.71 14.58 11.46
CA LEU A 78 -3.54 15.46 10.62
C LEU A 78 -4.90 14.83 10.31
N THR A 79 -4.96 13.50 10.31
CA THR A 79 -6.15 12.67 10.06
C THR A 79 -5.91 11.27 10.59
N ASP A 80 -6.96 10.59 11.04
CA ASP A 80 -6.91 9.16 11.40
C ASP A 80 -7.09 8.24 10.18
N TRP A 81 -7.58 8.80 9.06
CA TRP A 81 -7.71 8.08 7.81
C TRP A 81 -6.44 8.20 6.98
N ILE A 82 -5.52 7.29 7.24
CA ILE A 82 -4.21 7.19 6.60
C ILE A 82 -4.14 5.96 5.70
N GLN A 83 -3.15 5.95 4.81
CA GLN A 83 -2.80 4.86 3.89
C GLN A 83 -3.80 4.59 2.76
N PRO A 84 -3.31 4.20 1.57
CA PRO A 84 -4.11 3.54 0.56
C PRO A 84 -4.78 2.27 1.08
N GLN A 85 -5.92 1.89 0.51
CA GLN A 85 -6.74 0.77 1.00
C GLN A 85 -5.97 -0.56 1.16
N MET A 86 -5.22 -0.95 0.13
CA MET A 86 -4.47 -2.23 0.08
C MET A 86 -3.22 -2.23 0.97
N LEU A 87 -2.72 -1.05 1.34
CA LEU A 87 -1.56 -0.91 2.22
C LEU A 87 -1.97 -0.69 3.68
N ARG A 88 -3.25 -0.54 3.98
CA ARG A 88 -3.71 -0.14 5.31
C ARG A 88 -3.34 -1.17 6.37
N ALA A 89 -2.69 -0.70 7.44
CA ALA A 89 -2.29 -1.51 8.58
C ALA A 89 -3.50 -1.95 9.41
N PRO A 90 -3.43 -3.09 10.12
CA PRO A 90 -4.56 -3.62 10.88
C PRO A 90 -5.03 -2.67 11.98
N GLU A 91 -4.14 -1.95 12.67
CA GLU A 91 -4.49 -0.94 13.67
C GLU A 91 -5.32 0.21 13.09
N VAL A 92 -5.06 0.61 11.84
CA VAL A 92 -5.81 1.67 11.17
C VAL A 92 -7.20 1.17 10.77
N ILE A 93 -7.31 -0.06 10.28
CA ILE A 93 -8.62 -0.67 9.98
C ILE A 93 -9.46 -0.82 11.26
N LEU A 94 -8.82 -1.25 12.34
CA LEU A 94 -9.47 -1.54 13.61
C LEU A 94 -9.71 -0.30 14.49
N GLY A 95 -9.26 0.88 14.06
CA GLY A 95 -9.42 2.12 14.81
C GLY A 95 -8.68 2.10 16.15
N ALA A 96 -7.50 1.49 16.18
CA ALA A 96 -6.55 1.62 17.27
C ALA A 96 -5.56 2.76 16.98
N ASP A 97 -4.92 3.27 18.03
CA ASP A 97 -3.85 4.25 17.87
C ASP A 97 -2.72 3.68 17.00
N TRP A 98 -2.27 4.49 16.05
CA TRP A 98 -1.21 4.17 15.11
C TRP A 98 0.01 5.08 15.35
N ASP A 99 1.17 4.59 14.99
CA ASP A 99 2.43 5.34 15.03
C ASP A 99 3.25 5.07 13.75
N TYR A 100 4.55 5.35 13.79
CA TYR A 100 5.45 5.08 12.66
C TYR A 100 5.51 3.60 12.24
N LYS A 101 5.00 2.65 13.04
CA LYS A 101 4.95 1.24 12.65
C LYS A 101 3.97 0.98 11.50
N ALA A 102 2.98 1.85 11.29
CA ALA A 102 2.13 1.78 10.11
C ALA A 102 2.93 2.00 8.82
N ASP A 103 3.98 2.84 8.87
CA ASP A 103 4.92 3.02 7.76
C ASP A 103 5.77 1.74 7.54
N ILE A 104 6.21 1.08 8.62
CA ILE A 104 6.95 -0.20 8.55
C ILE A 104 6.08 -1.29 7.91
N TRP A 105 4.79 -1.33 8.25
CA TRP A 105 3.83 -2.22 7.60
C TRP A 105 3.76 -1.97 6.09
N ASN A 106 3.67 -0.70 5.65
CA ASN A 106 3.67 -0.36 4.22
C ASN A 106 4.93 -0.82 3.50
N VAL A 107 6.11 -0.60 4.10
CA VAL A 107 7.38 -1.07 3.55
C VAL A 107 7.37 -2.59 3.36
N GLY A 108 6.87 -3.36 4.33
CA GLY A 108 6.76 -4.81 4.22
C GLY A 108 5.89 -5.27 3.04
N LEU A 109 4.74 -4.62 2.84
CA LEU A 109 3.85 -4.94 1.72
C LEU A 109 4.44 -4.54 0.35
N ILE A 110 5.14 -3.42 0.28
CA ILE A 110 5.81 -2.98 -0.95
C ILE A 110 6.97 -3.91 -1.32
N ILE A 111 7.77 -4.34 -0.34
CA ILE A 111 8.84 -5.32 -0.58
C ILE A 111 8.25 -6.61 -1.15
N TRP A 112 7.13 -7.09 -0.59
CA TRP A 112 6.42 -8.24 -1.14
C TRP A 112 5.97 -7.99 -2.58
N GLU A 113 5.35 -6.84 -2.88
CA GLU A 113 4.90 -6.50 -4.22
C GLU A 113 6.05 -6.47 -5.24
N PHE A 114 7.22 -5.97 -4.85
CA PHE A 114 8.41 -6.00 -5.70
C PHE A 114 8.93 -7.43 -5.95
N MET A 115 8.84 -8.31 -4.95
CA MET A 115 9.33 -9.69 -5.07
C MET A 115 8.37 -10.57 -5.90
N GLU A 116 7.07 -10.43 -5.68
CA GLU A 116 6.05 -11.31 -6.25
C GLU A 116 5.32 -10.71 -7.46
N GLY A 117 5.52 -9.42 -7.74
CA GLY A 117 4.83 -8.69 -8.81
C GLY A 117 3.32 -8.50 -8.56
N LYS A 118 2.85 -8.74 -7.35
CA LYS A 118 1.43 -8.65 -6.94
C LYS A 118 1.30 -8.18 -5.51
N VAL A 119 0.20 -7.49 -5.19
CA VAL A 119 -0.12 -7.09 -3.82
C VAL A 119 -0.35 -8.32 -2.94
N LEU A 120 0.08 -8.26 -1.68
CA LEU A 120 -0.16 -9.34 -0.72
C LEU A 120 -1.62 -9.39 -0.26
N PHE A 121 -2.24 -8.22 -0.08
CA PHE A 121 -3.61 -8.07 0.39
C PHE A 121 -4.35 -7.07 -0.50
N ASP A 122 -5.30 -7.55 -1.29
CA ASP A 122 -6.14 -6.68 -2.14
C ASP A 122 -7.45 -6.27 -1.44
N GLY A 123 -7.75 -6.87 -0.28
CA GLY A 123 -8.95 -6.62 0.50
C GLY A 123 -10.24 -7.06 -0.21
N THR A 124 -10.17 -8.03 -1.12
CA THR A 124 -11.33 -8.58 -1.81
C THR A 124 -11.61 -10.02 -1.38
N TRP A 125 -12.88 -10.44 -1.43
CA TRP A 125 -13.25 -11.83 -1.17
C TRP A 125 -13.00 -12.73 -2.38
N LYS A 126 -13.07 -12.15 -3.58
CA LYS A 126 -12.91 -12.80 -4.88
C LYS A 126 -12.28 -11.82 -5.87
N PRO A 127 -11.62 -12.32 -6.93
CA PRO A 127 -11.14 -11.47 -8.01
C PRO A 127 -12.26 -10.56 -8.54
N LYS A 128 -11.96 -9.26 -8.65
CA LYS A 128 -12.86 -8.18 -9.14
C LYS A 128 -13.97 -7.74 -8.17
N ASP A 129 -14.04 -8.28 -6.96
CA ASP A 129 -14.92 -7.70 -5.93
C ASP A 129 -14.39 -6.32 -5.50
N SER A 130 -15.28 -5.51 -4.94
CA SER A 130 -14.89 -4.26 -4.30
C SER A 130 -14.13 -4.52 -2.99
N TYR A 131 -13.17 -3.63 -2.69
CA TYR A 131 -12.45 -3.65 -1.41
C TYR A 131 -13.41 -3.64 -0.21
N THR A 132 -13.16 -4.50 0.77
CA THR A 132 -13.82 -4.48 2.08
C THR A 132 -12.79 -4.64 3.22
N PRO A 133 -12.86 -3.85 4.30
CA PRO A 133 -12.02 -4.03 5.47
C PRO A 133 -12.11 -5.44 6.08
N GLU A 134 -13.30 -6.05 6.02
CA GLU A 134 -13.57 -7.41 6.49
C GLU A 134 -12.73 -8.45 5.74
N ALA A 135 -12.70 -8.39 4.40
CA ALA A 135 -11.86 -9.28 3.59
C ALA A 135 -10.37 -9.01 3.84
N HIS A 136 -9.96 -7.74 3.93
CA HIS A 136 -8.57 -7.37 4.16
C HIS A 136 -8.04 -7.98 5.48
N LEU A 137 -8.77 -7.83 6.59
CA LEU A 137 -8.42 -8.45 7.87
C LEU A 137 -8.43 -9.98 7.81
N ALA A 138 -9.33 -10.58 7.01
CA ALA A 138 -9.37 -12.02 6.81
C ALA A 138 -8.12 -12.53 6.07
N GLN A 139 -7.67 -11.83 5.03
CA GLN A 139 -6.44 -12.17 4.32
C GLN A 139 -5.22 -12.07 5.23
N MET A 140 -5.12 -10.99 6.02
CA MET A 140 -4.07 -10.84 7.02
C MET A 140 -4.06 -12.00 8.01
N THR A 141 -5.23 -12.40 8.49
CA THR A 141 -5.36 -13.52 9.45
C THR A 141 -4.99 -14.86 8.82
N ALA A 142 -5.33 -15.07 7.54
CA ALA A 142 -5.00 -16.29 6.83
C ALA A 142 -3.48 -16.43 6.58
N VAL A 143 -2.78 -15.33 6.30
CA VAL A 143 -1.34 -15.32 6.01
C VAL A 143 -0.48 -15.24 7.28
N LEU A 144 -0.86 -14.37 8.23
CA LEU A 144 -0.04 -14.04 9.41
C LEU A 144 -0.53 -14.73 10.70
N GLY A 145 -1.69 -15.38 10.67
CA GLY A 145 -2.34 -15.96 11.84
C GLY A 145 -3.20 -14.95 12.61
N ASN A 146 -3.66 -15.36 13.79
CA ASN A 146 -4.60 -14.56 14.59
C ASN A 146 -4.03 -13.19 14.98
N MET A 147 -4.89 -12.17 14.97
CA MET A 147 -4.51 -10.83 15.38
C MET A 147 -4.06 -10.80 16.85
N PRO A 148 -2.97 -10.09 17.19
CA PRO A 148 -2.49 -10.00 18.56
C PRO A 148 -3.57 -9.47 19.50
N LYS A 149 -3.80 -10.15 20.63
CA LYS A 149 -4.80 -9.74 21.62
C LYS A 149 -4.63 -8.29 22.08
N GLN A 150 -3.39 -7.85 22.28
CA GLN A 150 -3.07 -6.47 22.68
C GLN A 150 -3.56 -5.44 21.66
N LEU A 151 -3.53 -5.77 20.37
CA LEU A 151 -4.06 -4.89 19.32
C LEU A 151 -5.59 -4.81 19.40
N LEU A 152 -6.24 -5.95 19.55
CA LEU A 152 -7.70 -6.03 19.63
C LEU A 152 -8.26 -5.35 20.87
N ASP A 153 -7.60 -5.49 22.01
CA ASP A 153 -8.05 -4.92 23.29
C ASP A 153 -8.09 -3.38 23.26
N ARG A 154 -7.23 -2.74 22.45
CA ARG A 154 -7.20 -1.27 22.26
C ARG A 154 -7.95 -0.79 21.02
N SER A 155 -8.57 -1.69 20.25
CA SER A 155 -9.24 -1.35 18.99
C SER A 155 -10.68 -0.94 19.21
N THR A 156 -11.08 0.22 18.70
CA THR A 156 -12.46 0.72 18.80
C THR A 156 -13.45 -0.07 17.93
N ASN A 157 -13.00 -0.58 16.77
CA ASN A 157 -13.83 -1.32 15.83
C ASN A 157 -13.74 -2.85 16.00
N ARG A 158 -13.11 -3.36 17.08
CA ARG A 158 -12.90 -4.80 17.30
C ARG A 158 -14.18 -5.61 17.08
N ASP A 159 -15.27 -5.23 17.75
CA ASP A 159 -16.49 -6.02 17.82
C ASP A 159 -17.27 -6.06 16.48
N LYS A 160 -16.90 -5.20 15.52
CA LYS A 160 -17.41 -5.28 14.14
C LYS A 160 -16.80 -6.45 13.37
N TYR A 161 -15.55 -6.80 13.67
CA TYR A 161 -14.75 -7.73 12.89
C TYR A 161 -14.40 -9.02 13.62
N PHE A 162 -14.40 -9.03 14.96
CA PHE A 162 -13.91 -10.14 15.76
C PHE A 162 -14.89 -10.49 16.87
N LYS A 163 -15.08 -11.79 17.11
CA LYS A 163 -15.86 -12.31 18.24
C LYS A 163 -15.01 -12.33 19.51
N SER A 164 -15.66 -12.19 20.67
CA SER A 164 -15.06 -12.17 22.00
C SER A 164 -14.66 -13.54 22.55
N ASP A 165 -14.57 -14.58 21.72
CA ASP A 165 -14.40 -15.99 22.12
C ASP A 165 -12.96 -16.37 22.54
N GLY A 166 -12.11 -15.39 22.84
CA GLY A 166 -10.75 -15.61 23.32
C GLY A 166 -9.73 -15.97 22.24
N MET A 167 -10.17 -16.26 21.01
CA MET A 167 -9.31 -16.53 19.85
C MET A 167 -9.32 -15.43 18.79
N ALA A 168 -10.14 -14.38 18.98
CA ALA A 168 -10.35 -13.36 17.97
C ALA A 168 -10.73 -14.01 16.64
N THR A 169 -11.73 -14.88 16.68
CA THR A 169 -12.30 -15.45 15.47
C THR A 169 -12.95 -14.30 14.70
N LEU A 170 -12.42 -14.04 13.51
CA LEU A 170 -12.96 -13.03 12.62
C LEU A 170 -14.43 -13.39 12.36
N VAL A 171 -15.31 -12.40 12.38
CA VAL A 171 -16.74 -12.55 12.06
C VAL A 171 -16.82 -12.77 10.55
N THR A 172 -16.33 -13.92 10.13
CA THR A 172 -16.23 -14.29 8.73
C THR A 172 -17.50 -14.98 8.31
N ARG A 173 -17.75 -14.83 7.02
CA ARG A 173 -18.58 -15.70 6.22
C ARG A 173 -17.78 -16.99 5.98
N PRO A 174 -18.01 -18.09 6.73
CA PRO A 174 -17.19 -19.30 6.59
C PRO A 174 -17.21 -19.84 5.15
N GLU A 175 -18.30 -19.59 4.43
CA GLU A 175 -18.47 -19.92 3.01
C GLU A 175 -17.53 -19.19 2.07
N LEU A 176 -16.97 -18.04 2.48
CA LEU A 176 -16.02 -17.25 1.68
C LEU A 176 -14.56 -17.54 2.04
N MET A 177 -14.27 -18.20 3.17
CA MET A 177 -12.89 -18.53 3.59
C MET A 177 -12.18 -19.49 2.63
N ALA A 178 -12.92 -20.46 2.08
CA ALA A 178 -12.37 -21.38 1.10
C ALA A 178 -11.95 -20.66 -0.18
N THR A 179 -12.79 -19.73 -0.66
CA THR A 179 -12.48 -18.91 -1.85
C THR A 179 -11.35 -17.92 -1.59
N LEU A 180 -11.26 -17.36 -0.38
CA LEU A 180 -10.18 -16.47 0.02
C LEU A 180 -8.82 -17.17 -0.01
N THR A 181 -8.76 -18.39 0.54
CA THR A 181 -7.51 -19.17 0.55
C THR A 181 -7.04 -19.48 -0.87
N ASP A 182 -7.96 -19.86 -1.75
CA ASP A 182 -7.66 -20.11 -3.16
C ASP A 182 -7.22 -18.82 -3.88
N HIS A 183 -7.86 -17.67 -3.60
CA HIS A 183 -7.47 -16.36 -4.15
C HIS A 183 -6.06 -15.92 -3.72
N ILE A 184 -5.64 -16.20 -2.49
CA ILE A 184 -4.28 -15.86 -2.00
C ILE A 184 -3.23 -16.82 -2.58
N VAL A 185 -3.55 -18.13 -2.64
CA VAL A 185 -2.60 -19.18 -3.02
C VAL A 185 -2.51 -19.38 -4.54
N ASN A 186 -3.62 -19.24 -5.26
CA ASN A 186 -3.76 -19.39 -6.71
C ASN A 186 -4.44 -18.14 -7.34
N PRO A 187 -3.77 -16.98 -7.33
CA PRO A 187 -4.32 -15.74 -7.88
C PRO A 187 -4.44 -15.74 -9.42
#